data_AF-A0A936EEE5-F1
#
_entry.id   AF-A0A936EEE5-F1
#
_cell.length_a   1.000
_cell.length_b   1.000
_cell.length_c   1.000
_cell.angle_alpha   90.00
_cell.angle_beta   90.00
_cell.angle_gamma   90.00
#
_symmetry.space_group_name_H-M   'P 1'
#
loop_
_entity.id
_entity.type
_entity.pdbx_description
1 polymer ?
#
loop_
_entity_poly.entity_id
_entity_poly.type
_entity_poly.pdbx_seq_one_letter_code
_entity_poly.pdbx_strand_id
1 'polypeptide(L)'
;MQDPEVRAGLELVRLRDTARNDPSLFLSSVDSYPAALTEKPLIQNALSQLNADEAGAWIARHPAVVDAGFVARTAAAFFEWNRDQAIAWVGSLAPGEAQNRALASLASQWTDSGNATQAASTIAAITDPRLQTSTRFQVFNTLYRKDRAAAVQWLGTQPLAPEIRANWETIVSAVAESGTNPVIDVD
;
A
#
# COMPACT_ATOMS: atom_id res chain seq x y z
N MET A 1 -22.89 -40.22 14.59
CA MET A 1 -22.59 -39.37 13.42
C MET A 1 -22.74 -37.94 13.91
N GLN A 2 -21.64 -37.19 14.06
CA GLN A 2 -21.75 -35.79 14.49
C GLN A 2 -22.33 -34.96 13.34
N ASP A 3 -23.19 -34.00 13.69
CA ASP A 3 -23.79 -33.06 12.76
C ASP A 3 -22.69 -32.23 12.05
N PRO A 4 -22.71 -32.13 10.71
CA PRO A 4 -21.78 -31.29 9.94
C PRO A 4 -21.67 -29.84 10.47
N GLU A 5 -22.75 -29.25 10.96
CA GLU A 5 -22.75 -27.90 11.52
C GLU A 5 -21.97 -27.81 12.83
N VAL A 6 -22.12 -28.81 13.70
CA VAL A 6 -21.39 -28.91 14.97
C VAL A 6 -19.90 -29.08 14.71
N ARG A 7 -19.52 -29.88 13.69
CA ARG A 7 -18.12 -30.05 13.29
C ARG A 7 -17.52 -28.75 12.77
N ALA A 8 -18.23 -28.02 11.91
CA ALA A 8 -17.78 -26.74 11.38
C ALA A 8 -17.57 -25.69 12.49
N GLY A 9 -18.49 -25.64 13.47
CA GLY A 9 -18.37 -24.76 14.62
C GLY A 9 -17.14 -25.04 15.49
N LEU A 10 -16.84 -26.32 15.75
CA LEU A 10 -15.66 -26.73 16.52
C LEU A 10 -14.34 -26.38 15.81
N GLU A 11 -14.29 -26.54 14.48
CA GLU A 11 -13.11 -26.16 13.69
C GLU A 11 -12.87 -24.65 13.71
N LEU A 12 -13.92 -23.82 13.64
CA LEU A 12 -13.77 -22.37 13.77
C LEU A 12 -13.24 -21.95 15.16
N VAL A 13 -13.68 -22.62 16.23
CA VAL A 13 -13.14 -22.37 17.58
C VAL A 13 -11.66 -22.72 17.66
N ARG A 14 -11.26 -23.86 17.09
CA ARG A 14 -9.84 -24.25 17.03
C ARG A 14 -9.01 -23.25 16.24
N LEU A 15 -9.47 -22.83 15.06
CA LEU A 15 -8.79 -21.85 14.22
C LEU A 15 -8.60 -20.51 14.93
N ARG A 16 -9.58 -20.07 15.72
CA ARG A 16 -9.47 -18.85 16.54
C ARG A 16 -8.41 -18.94 17.63
N ASP A 17 -8.24 -20.11 18.24
CA ASP A 17 -7.18 -20.36 19.20
C ASP A 17 -5.81 -20.39 18.51
N THR A 18 -5.70 -21.11 17.39
CA THR A 18 -4.48 -21.15 16.57
C THR A 18 -4.07 -19.75 16.11
N ALA A 19 -5.00 -18.91 15.64
CA ALA A 19 -4.68 -17.55 15.20
C ALA A 19 -4.00 -16.68 16.27
N ARG A 20 -4.26 -16.97 17.55
CA ARG A 20 -3.67 -16.25 18.70
C ARG A 20 -2.32 -16.80 19.10
N ASN A 21 -2.12 -18.11 18.97
CA ASN A 21 -0.94 -18.81 19.49
C ASN A 21 0.12 -19.06 18.42
N ASP A 22 -0.31 -19.27 17.17
CA ASP A 22 0.53 -19.56 16.01
C ASP A 22 -0.11 -19.00 14.72
N PRO A 23 0.11 -17.70 14.43
CA PRO A 23 -0.45 -17.03 13.26
C PRO A 23 -0.08 -17.70 11.93
N SER A 24 1.14 -18.21 11.79
CA SER A 24 1.61 -18.91 10.58
C SER A 24 0.83 -20.20 10.36
N LEU A 25 0.68 -21.01 11.41
CA LEU A 25 -0.12 -22.24 11.34
C LEU A 25 -1.59 -21.94 11.03
N PHE A 26 -2.16 -20.89 11.63
CA PHE A 26 -3.52 -20.47 11.33
C PHE A 26 -3.69 -20.12 9.85
N LEU A 27 -2.82 -19.26 9.29
CA LEU A 27 -2.91 -18.85 7.89
C LEU A 27 -2.71 -20.01 6.91
N SER A 28 -1.84 -20.97 7.22
CA SER A 28 -1.71 -22.21 6.43
C SER A 28 -2.96 -23.10 6.52
N SER A 29 -3.65 -23.08 7.66
CA SER A 29 -4.89 -23.84 7.86
C SER A 29 -6.06 -23.25 7.06
N VAL A 30 -6.05 -21.93 6.80
CA VAL A 30 -7.06 -21.27 5.95
C VAL A 30 -7.07 -21.86 4.53
N ASP A 31 -5.92 -22.27 3.98
CA ASP A 31 -5.83 -22.95 2.67
C ASP A 31 -6.58 -24.27 2.64
N SER A 32 -6.56 -25.00 3.76
CA SER A 32 -7.25 -26.28 3.92
C SER A 32 -8.73 -26.12 4.29
N TYR A 33 -9.15 -24.93 4.71
CA TYR A 33 -10.52 -24.63 5.14
C TYR A 33 -11.01 -23.27 4.61
N PRO A 34 -11.44 -23.19 3.32
CA PRO A 34 -11.79 -21.93 2.67
C PRO A 34 -12.92 -21.15 3.34
N ALA A 35 -13.78 -21.80 4.13
CA ALA A 35 -14.80 -21.11 4.92
C ALA A 35 -14.17 -20.10 5.92
N ALA A 36 -12.94 -20.32 6.37
CA ALA A 36 -12.21 -19.39 7.22
C ALA A 36 -11.84 -18.06 6.52
N LEU A 37 -11.90 -17.97 5.18
CA LEU A 37 -11.68 -16.71 4.45
C LEU A 37 -12.70 -15.62 4.82
N THR A 38 -13.83 -16.02 5.43
CA THR A 38 -14.84 -15.10 5.97
C THR A 38 -14.37 -14.40 7.25
N GLU A 39 -13.39 -14.95 7.96
CA GLU A 39 -12.83 -14.43 9.21
C GLU A 39 -11.75 -13.36 8.95
N LYS A 40 -12.06 -12.39 8.09
CA LYS A 40 -11.12 -11.35 7.66
C LYS A 40 -10.40 -10.65 8.82
N PRO A 41 -11.06 -10.28 9.94
CA PRO A 41 -10.36 -9.66 11.06
C PRO A 41 -9.30 -10.56 11.71
N LEU A 42 -9.53 -11.88 11.79
CA LEU A 42 -8.55 -12.82 12.32
C LEU A 42 -7.37 -12.99 11.37
N ILE A 43 -7.64 -13.06 10.07
CA ILE A 43 -6.61 -13.12 9.02
C ILE A 43 -5.74 -11.87 9.05
N GLN A 44 -6.34 -10.68 9.08
CA GLN A 44 -5.60 -9.43 9.16
C GLN A 44 -4.76 -9.33 10.45
N ASN A 45 -5.31 -9.77 11.59
CA ASN A 45 -4.57 -9.82 12.84
C ASN A 45 -3.38 -10.78 12.75
N ALA A 46 -3.58 -12.01 12.26
CA ALA A 46 -2.52 -12.98 12.08
C ALA A 46 -1.42 -12.45 11.15
N LEU A 47 -1.79 -11.90 9.99
CA LEU A 47 -0.84 -11.28 9.05
C LEU A 47 -0.03 -10.15 9.68
N SER A 48 -0.63 -9.35 10.57
CA SER A 48 0.08 -8.26 11.26
C SER A 48 1.10 -8.73 12.30
N GLN A 49 1.04 -10.01 12.69
CA GLN A 49 2.01 -10.64 13.60
C GLN A 49 3.15 -11.34 12.85
N LEU A 50 3.00 -11.57 11.54
CA LEU A 50 4.03 -12.18 10.71
C LEU A 50 5.07 -11.17 10.27
N ASN A 51 6.23 -11.67 9.86
CA ASN A 51 7.17 -10.83 9.11
C ASN A 51 6.60 -10.52 7.72
N ALA A 52 7.14 -9.47 7.10
CA ALA A 52 6.62 -8.99 5.82
C ALA A 52 6.69 -10.06 4.71
N ASP A 53 7.71 -10.92 4.70
CA ASP A 53 7.88 -11.99 3.68
C ASP A 53 6.76 -13.02 3.75
N GLU A 54 6.51 -13.56 4.94
CA GLU A 54 5.43 -14.51 5.17
C GLU A 54 4.05 -13.88 4.87
N ALA A 55 3.83 -12.64 5.34
CA ALA A 55 2.60 -11.91 5.09
C ALA A 55 2.39 -11.64 3.58
N GLY A 56 3.44 -11.20 2.89
CA GLY A 56 3.42 -10.91 1.46
C GLY A 56 3.15 -12.16 0.62
N ALA A 57 3.80 -13.27 0.95
CA ALA A 57 3.58 -14.55 0.29
C ALA A 57 2.13 -15.03 0.44
N TRP A 58 1.53 -14.85 1.63
CA TRP A 58 0.13 -15.19 1.86
C TRP A 58 -0.82 -14.25 1.08
N ILE A 59 -0.60 -12.94 1.13
CA ILE A 59 -1.41 -11.95 0.40
C ILE A 59 -1.41 -12.23 -1.11
N ALA A 60 -0.26 -12.60 -1.69
CA ALA A 60 -0.15 -12.91 -3.11
C ALA A 60 -1.03 -14.10 -3.53
N ARG A 61 -1.28 -15.06 -2.63
CA ARG A 61 -2.19 -16.18 -2.86
C ARG A 61 -3.66 -15.83 -2.59
N HIS A 62 -3.92 -14.84 -1.75
CA HIS A 62 -5.28 -14.45 -1.33
C HIS A 62 -5.55 -12.94 -1.47
N PRO A 63 -5.36 -12.33 -2.65
CA PRO A 63 -5.40 -10.88 -2.81
C PRO A 63 -6.78 -10.26 -2.54
N ALA A 64 -7.86 -11.05 -2.57
CA ALA A 64 -9.23 -10.59 -2.31
C ALA A 64 -9.63 -10.60 -0.82
N VAL A 65 -8.80 -11.16 0.05
CA VAL A 65 -9.13 -11.30 1.49
C VAL A 65 -8.75 -10.05 2.26
N VAL A 66 -7.63 -9.44 1.91
CA VAL A 66 -7.13 -8.20 2.51
C VAL A 66 -7.55 -6.99 1.68
N ASP A 67 -7.80 -5.87 2.34
CA ASP A 67 -8.06 -4.61 1.64
C ASP A 67 -6.76 -4.00 1.10
N ALA A 68 -6.88 -3.15 0.09
CA ALA A 68 -5.76 -2.47 -0.54
C ALA A 68 -4.92 -1.62 0.43
N GLY A 69 -5.52 -1.11 1.51
CA GLY A 69 -4.81 -0.37 2.55
C GLY A 69 -3.88 -1.27 3.36
N PHE A 70 -4.30 -2.48 3.68
CA PHE A 70 -3.45 -3.48 4.31
C PHE A 70 -2.27 -3.88 3.40
N VAL A 71 -2.53 -4.09 2.11
CA VAL A 71 -1.48 -4.38 1.11
C VAL A 71 -0.46 -3.25 1.06
N ALA A 72 -0.92 -1.99 1.02
CA ALA A 72 -0.03 -0.83 1.00
C ALA A 72 0.86 -0.73 2.25
N ARG A 73 0.31 -0.97 3.45
CA ARG A 73 1.11 -1.01 4.69
C ARG A 73 2.14 -2.15 4.69
N THR A 74 1.78 -3.30 4.14
CA THR A 74 2.70 -4.43 3.98
C THR A 74 3.84 -4.08 3.01
N ALA A 75 3.53 -3.37 1.91
CA ALA A 75 4.54 -2.87 0.97
C ALA A 75 5.53 -1.92 1.66
N ALA A 76 5.04 -0.99 2.48
CA ALA A 76 5.87 -0.07 3.24
C ALA A 76 6.77 -0.81 4.24
N ALA A 77 6.23 -1.78 4.98
CA ALA A 77 7.01 -2.61 5.90
C ALA A 77 8.10 -3.41 5.17
N PHE A 78 7.79 -3.97 4.00
CA PHE A 78 8.78 -4.59 3.14
C PHE A 78 9.87 -3.60 2.73
N PHE A 79 9.49 -2.39 2.35
CA PHE A 79 10.43 -1.38 1.88
C PHE A 79 11.46 -0.99 2.95
N GLU A 80 11.01 -0.87 4.20
CA GLU A 80 11.88 -0.56 5.34
C GLU A 80 12.93 -1.65 5.57
N TRP A 81 12.59 -2.92 5.33
CA TRP A 81 13.49 -4.05 5.49
C TRP A 81 14.37 -4.32 4.25
N ASN A 82 13.75 -4.41 3.07
CA ASN A 82 14.39 -4.72 1.80
C ASN A 82 13.61 -4.10 0.64
N ARG A 83 14.14 -2.98 0.13
CA ARG A 83 13.51 -2.17 -0.93
C ARG A 83 13.32 -2.94 -2.23
N ASP A 84 14.29 -3.77 -2.63
CA ASP A 84 14.24 -4.51 -3.89
C ASP A 84 13.17 -5.60 -3.83
N GLN A 85 13.09 -6.32 -2.70
CA GLN A 85 12.03 -7.30 -2.47
C GLN A 85 10.65 -6.63 -2.41
N ALA A 86 10.54 -5.44 -1.81
CA ALA A 86 9.28 -4.70 -1.78
C ALA A 86 8.77 -4.39 -3.20
N ILE A 87 9.63 -3.89 -4.09
CA ILE A 87 9.27 -3.61 -5.48
C ILE A 87 8.90 -4.90 -6.21
N ALA A 88 9.71 -5.94 -6.08
CA ALA A 88 9.46 -7.23 -6.72
C ALA A 88 8.11 -7.82 -6.27
N TRP A 89 7.82 -7.78 -4.98
CA TRP A 89 6.56 -8.24 -4.42
C TRP A 89 5.37 -7.43 -4.95
N VAL A 90 5.43 -6.09 -4.91
CA VAL A 90 4.34 -5.25 -5.44
C VAL A 90 4.13 -5.49 -6.95
N GLY A 91 5.21 -5.71 -7.70
CA GLY A 91 5.14 -6.07 -9.12
C GLY A 91 4.52 -7.43 -9.39
N SER A 92 4.54 -8.35 -8.43
CA SER A 92 3.90 -9.68 -8.51
C SER A 92 2.41 -9.67 -8.21
N LEU A 93 1.89 -8.60 -7.61
CA LEU A 93 0.47 -8.47 -7.32
C LEU A 93 -0.35 -8.41 -8.61
N ALA A 94 -1.57 -8.93 -8.57
CA ALA A 94 -2.51 -8.78 -9.68
C ALA A 94 -2.79 -7.29 -9.96
N PRO A 95 -2.89 -6.88 -11.23
CA PRO A 95 -3.26 -5.50 -11.58
C PRO A 95 -4.58 -5.08 -10.94
N GLY A 96 -4.60 -3.91 -10.31
CA GLY A 96 -5.81 -3.36 -9.68
C GLY A 96 -5.50 -2.45 -8.49
N GLU A 97 -6.54 -2.17 -7.69
CA GLU A 97 -6.48 -1.20 -6.59
C GLU A 97 -5.41 -1.54 -5.55
N ALA A 98 -5.25 -2.83 -5.18
CA ALA A 98 -4.24 -3.25 -4.21
C ALA A 98 -2.82 -2.95 -4.69
N GLN A 99 -2.49 -3.29 -5.94
CA GLN A 99 -1.19 -2.99 -6.53
C GLN A 99 -0.97 -1.47 -6.65
N ASN A 100 -1.96 -0.73 -7.14
CA ASN A 100 -1.85 0.72 -7.30
C ASN A 100 -1.63 1.44 -5.96
N ARG A 101 -2.32 1.03 -4.88
CA ARG A 101 -2.11 1.57 -3.54
C ARG A 101 -0.76 1.20 -2.95
N ALA A 102 -0.27 -0.02 -3.20
CA ALA A 102 1.06 -0.44 -2.79
C ALA A 102 2.15 0.38 -3.50
N LEU A 103 2.03 0.58 -4.81
CA LEU A 103 2.94 1.44 -5.58
C LEU A 103 2.92 2.90 -5.09
N ALA A 104 1.73 3.46 -4.81
CA ALA A 104 1.61 4.80 -4.24
C ALA A 104 2.31 4.91 -2.88
N SER A 105 2.18 3.88 -2.04
CA SER A 105 2.90 3.80 -0.77
C SER A 105 4.42 3.75 -0.96
N LEU A 106 4.92 2.89 -1.86
CA LEU A 106 6.35 2.83 -2.18
C LEU A 106 6.89 4.14 -2.75
N ALA A 107 6.12 4.88 -3.57
CA ALA A 107 6.52 6.19 -4.06
C ALA A 107 6.69 7.21 -2.93
N SER A 108 5.82 7.19 -1.91
CA SER A 108 6.00 8.00 -0.70
C SER A 108 7.29 7.60 0.03
N GLN A 109 7.53 6.30 0.22
CA GLN A 109 8.73 5.81 0.92
C GLN A 109 10.03 6.19 0.19
N TRP A 110 10.04 6.12 -1.14
CA TRP A 110 11.16 6.61 -1.94
C TRP A 110 11.40 8.10 -1.76
N THR A 111 10.32 8.89 -1.73
CA THR A 111 10.40 10.33 -1.51
C THR A 111 10.92 10.67 -0.11
N ASP A 112 10.50 9.92 0.90
CA ASP A 112 10.93 10.12 2.27
C ASP A 112 12.40 9.74 2.50
N SER A 113 12.87 8.72 1.80
CA SER A 113 14.29 8.34 1.76
C SER A 113 15.17 9.20 0.84
N GLY A 114 14.61 10.25 0.22
CA GLY A 114 15.35 11.21 -0.61
C GLY A 114 15.61 10.75 -2.04
N ASN A 115 14.96 9.68 -2.51
CA ASN A 115 15.14 9.13 -3.86
C ASN A 115 13.96 9.50 -4.76
N ALA A 116 13.88 10.77 -5.13
CA ALA A 116 12.80 11.31 -5.96
C ALA A 116 12.72 10.67 -7.37
N THR A 117 13.85 10.19 -7.90
CA THR A 117 13.90 9.48 -9.19
C THR A 117 13.17 8.14 -9.10
N GLN A 118 13.45 7.33 -8.08
CA GLN A 118 12.73 6.06 -7.87
C GLN A 118 11.25 6.28 -7.54
N ALA A 119 10.91 7.36 -6.81
CA ALA A 119 9.51 7.75 -6.61
C ALA A 119 8.80 8.00 -7.95
N ALA A 120 9.41 8.75 -8.87
CA ALA A 120 8.82 9.02 -10.18
C ALA A 120 8.63 7.75 -11.03
N SER A 121 9.63 6.86 -11.06
CA SER A 121 9.53 5.57 -11.75
C SER A 121 8.43 4.69 -11.15
N THR A 122 8.29 4.68 -9.83
CA THR A 122 7.24 3.93 -9.12
C THR A 122 5.85 4.51 -9.42
N ILE A 123 5.70 5.83 -9.45
CA ILE A 123 4.45 6.51 -9.84
C ILE A 123 4.04 6.12 -11.27
N ALA A 124 5.00 6.06 -12.20
CA ALA A 124 4.71 5.71 -13.59
C ALA A 124 4.14 4.27 -13.75
N ALA A 125 4.39 3.38 -12.79
CA ALA A 125 3.82 2.03 -12.77
C ALA A 125 2.38 1.98 -12.25
N ILE A 126 1.86 3.05 -11.62
CA ILE A 126 0.46 3.14 -11.17
C ILE A 126 -0.44 3.24 -12.40
N THR A 127 -1.38 2.30 -12.52
CA THR A 127 -2.27 2.21 -13.68
C THR A 127 -3.56 3.03 -13.53
N ASP A 128 -3.99 3.31 -12.29
CA ASP A 128 -5.10 4.23 -12.03
C ASP A 128 -4.64 5.70 -12.26
N PRO A 129 -5.19 6.43 -13.25
CA PRO A 129 -4.74 7.78 -13.57
C PRO A 129 -4.99 8.81 -12.47
N ARG A 130 -6.08 8.66 -11.70
CA ARG A 130 -6.42 9.58 -10.60
C ARG A 130 -5.46 9.38 -9.44
N LEU A 131 -5.21 8.13 -9.05
CA LEU A 131 -4.24 7.81 -8.01
C LEU A 131 -2.81 8.15 -8.44
N GLN A 132 -2.46 7.95 -9.70
CA GLN A 132 -1.16 8.36 -10.24
C GLN A 132 -0.96 9.88 -10.09
N THR A 133 -1.95 10.67 -10.50
CA THR A 133 -1.90 12.14 -10.44
C THR A 133 -1.84 12.63 -8.99
N SER A 134 -2.66 12.09 -8.10
CA SER A 134 -2.66 12.48 -6.69
C SER A 134 -1.37 12.09 -5.98
N THR A 135 -0.82 10.89 -6.25
CA THR A 135 0.48 10.45 -5.71
C THR A 135 1.60 11.37 -6.20
N ARG A 136 1.61 11.75 -7.49
CA ARG A 136 2.58 12.69 -8.04
C ARG A 136 2.52 14.06 -7.35
N PHE A 137 1.32 14.57 -7.09
CA PHE A 137 1.15 15.82 -6.34
C PHE A 137 1.65 15.70 -4.90
N GLN A 138 1.35 14.59 -4.22
CA GLN A 138 1.81 14.33 -2.85
C GLN A 138 3.35 14.30 -2.78
N VAL A 139 4.00 13.60 -3.72
CA VAL A 139 5.47 13.58 -3.81
C VAL A 139 6.02 14.98 -4.05
N PHE A 140 5.45 15.73 -4.99
CA PHE A 140 5.84 17.12 -5.24
C PHE A 140 5.73 17.98 -3.97
N ASN A 141 4.59 17.92 -3.27
CA ASN A 141 4.37 18.69 -2.05
C ASN A 141 5.38 18.33 -0.95
N THR A 142 5.67 17.04 -0.76
CA THR A 142 6.69 16.58 0.19
C THR A 142 8.08 17.08 -0.18
N LEU A 143 8.47 17.00 -1.44
CA LEU A 143 9.74 17.54 -1.91
C LEU A 143 9.79 19.05 -1.72
N TYR A 144 8.72 19.76 -2.06
CA TYR A 144 8.66 21.22 -2.00
C TYR A 144 8.88 21.76 -0.59
N ARG A 145 8.33 21.07 0.42
CA ARG A 145 8.54 21.38 1.84
C ARG A 145 9.96 21.13 2.31
N LYS A 146 10.71 20.21 1.68
CA LYS A 146 12.10 19.89 2.01
C LYS A 146 13.08 20.80 1.27
N ASP A 147 12.90 20.94 -0.03
CA ASP A 147 13.69 21.76 -0.94
C ASP A 147 12.82 22.21 -2.12
N ARG A 148 12.44 23.48 -2.10
CA ARG A 148 11.61 24.10 -3.14
C ARG A 148 12.23 24.00 -4.54
N ALA A 149 13.54 24.26 -4.66
CA ALA A 149 14.20 24.30 -5.96
C ALA A 149 14.28 22.89 -6.56
N ALA A 150 14.66 21.90 -5.76
CA ALA A 150 14.68 20.50 -6.19
C ALA A 150 13.27 19.98 -6.55
N ALA A 151 12.23 20.40 -5.83
CA ALA A 151 10.85 20.01 -6.12
C ALA A 151 10.36 20.55 -7.47
N VAL A 152 10.63 21.82 -7.79
CA VAL A 152 10.28 22.41 -9.09
C VAL A 152 11.05 21.72 -10.23
N GLN A 153 12.34 21.42 -10.03
CA GLN A 153 13.12 20.64 -11.00
C GLN A 153 12.52 19.26 -11.23
N TRP A 154 12.19 18.54 -10.16
CA TRP A 154 11.55 17.22 -10.24
C TRP A 154 10.19 17.28 -10.94
N LEU A 155 9.38 18.31 -10.65
CA LEU A 155 8.09 18.51 -11.30
C LEU A 155 8.25 18.74 -12.81
N GLY A 156 9.30 19.46 -13.22
CA GLY A 156 9.67 19.67 -14.61
C GLY A 156 10.00 18.38 -15.38
N THR A 157 10.46 17.32 -14.70
CA THR A 157 10.70 16.01 -15.34
C THR A 157 9.46 15.13 -15.43
N GLN A 158 8.36 15.52 -14.79
CA GLN A 158 7.14 14.72 -14.80
C GLN A 158 6.36 14.90 -16.12
N PRO A 159 5.64 13.86 -16.58
CA PRO A 159 4.79 13.91 -17.77
C PRO A 159 3.48 14.68 -17.48
N LEU A 160 3.61 15.97 -17.20
CA LEU A 160 2.51 16.89 -16.91
C LEU A 160 2.52 18.04 -17.93
N ALA A 161 1.32 18.54 -18.25
CA ALA A 161 1.20 19.76 -19.03
C ALA A 161 1.78 20.96 -18.24
N PRO A 162 2.41 21.94 -18.90
CA PRO A 162 2.98 23.12 -18.23
C PRO A 162 1.98 23.84 -17.32
N GLU A 163 0.72 23.91 -17.71
CA GLU A 163 -0.36 24.57 -16.97
C GLU A 163 -0.64 23.86 -15.65
N ILE A 164 -0.63 22.53 -15.64
CA ILE A 164 -0.82 21.73 -14.42
C ILE A 164 0.34 21.95 -13.45
N ARG A 165 1.58 22.01 -13.97
CA ARG A 165 2.76 22.27 -13.13
C ARG A 165 2.69 23.64 -12.46
N ALA A 166 2.36 24.68 -13.24
CA ALA A 166 2.21 26.03 -12.74
C ALA A 166 1.09 26.13 -11.68
N ASN A 167 -0.03 25.44 -11.89
CA ASN A 167 -1.12 25.38 -10.92
C ASN A 167 -0.66 24.72 -9.60
N TRP A 168 0.04 23.59 -9.68
CA TRP A 168 0.53 22.88 -8.49
C TRP A 168 1.52 23.72 -7.68
N GLU A 169 2.46 24.38 -8.35
CA GLU A 169 3.41 25.31 -7.72
C GLU A 169 2.68 26.44 -6.99
N THR A 170 1.61 26.97 -7.58
CA THR A 170 0.78 28.02 -6.98
C THR A 170 0.09 27.52 -5.72
N ILE A 171 -0.53 26.33 -5.78
CA ILE A 171 -1.22 25.71 -4.65
C ILE A 171 -0.25 25.49 -3.47
N VAL A 172 0.91 24.85 -3.70
CA VAL A 172 1.84 24.55 -2.60
C VAL A 172 2.53 25.81 -2.06
N SER A 173 2.73 26.85 -2.89
CA SER A 173 3.25 28.15 -2.43
C SER A 173 2.27 28.84 -1.49
N ALA A 174 1.00 28.91 -1.87
CA ALA A 174 -0.04 29.53 -1.05
C ALA A 174 -0.20 28.84 0.31
N VAL A 175 -0.08 27.51 0.34
CA VAL A 175 -0.14 26.68 1.56
C VAL A 175 1.06 26.87 2.47
N ALA A 176 2.26 26.98 1.88
CA ALA A 176 3.47 27.25 2.63
C ALA A 176 3.43 28.65 3.29
N GLU A 177 2.80 29.62 2.64
CA GLU A 177 2.63 30.99 3.13
C GLU A 177 1.51 31.12 4.18
N SER A 178 0.43 30.34 4.05
CA SER A 178 -0.74 30.39 4.95
C SER A 178 -0.61 29.56 6.23
N GLY A 179 0.35 28.63 6.29
CA GLY A 179 0.49 27.68 7.41
C GLY A 179 -0.70 26.71 7.57
N THR A 180 -1.59 26.63 6.58
CA THR A 180 -2.82 25.81 6.62
C THR A 180 -2.87 24.82 5.45
N ASN A 181 -3.24 23.57 5.74
CA ASN A 181 -3.30 22.47 4.77
C ASN A 181 -4.43 22.72 3.75
N PRO A 182 -4.21 22.61 2.43
CA PRO A 182 -5.23 22.88 1.43
C PRO A 182 -6.22 21.70 1.36
N VAL A 183 -7.50 22.01 1.23
CA VAL A 183 -8.49 21.08 0.68
C VAL A 183 -8.33 21.18 -0.84
N ILE A 184 -7.82 20.12 -1.48
CA ILE A 184 -7.68 20.07 -2.93
C ILE A 184 -8.96 19.47 -3.49
N ASP A 185 -9.77 20.30 -4.13
CA ASP A 185 -10.83 19.82 -5.01
C ASP A 185 -10.20 19.34 -6.32
N VAL A 186 -10.45 18.07 -6.65
CA VAL A 186 -10.01 17.40 -7.86
C VAL A 186 -11.23 17.06 -8.71
N ASP A 187 -11.86 18.10 -9.26
CA ASP A 187 -12.85 18.00 -10.32
C ASP A 187 -12.26 18.40 -11.68
#